data_AF-D8T688-F1
#
_entry.id   AF-D8T688-F1
#
_cell.length_a   1.000
_cell.length_b   1.000
_cell.length_c   1.000
_cell.angle_alpha   90.00
_cell.angle_beta   90.00
_cell.angle_gamma   90.00
#
_symmetry.space_group_name_H-M   'P 1'
#
loop_
_entity.id
_entity.type
_entity.pdbx_description
1 polymer ?
#
loop_
_entity_poly.entity_id
_entity_poly.type
_entity_poly.pdbx_seq_one_letter_code
_entity_poly.pdbx_strand_id
1 'polypeptide(L)'
;MQVSPQADRVLVRLEELPEKSEGGVLLPKNAVKFERYLVGEVISVGKDAGSVERGQKVMFSDINAYEVNFGTSEKHCFCKVGDLLATIN
;
A
#
# COMPACT_ATOMS: atom_id res chain seq x y z
N MET A 1 0.10 8.15 -16.61
CA MET A 1 1.15 9.01 -16.01
C MET A 1 2.20 8.10 -15.40
N GLN A 2 3.49 8.37 -15.61
CA GLN A 2 4.57 7.58 -15.01
C GLN A 2 5.09 8.32 -13.78
N VAL A 3 5.05 7.67 -12.61
CA VAL A 3 5.43 8.27 -11.33
C VAL A 3 6.66 7.55 -10.79
N SER A 4 7.72 8.32 -10.55
CA SER A 4 9.02 7.82 -10.08
C SER A 4 9.32 8.34 -8.67
N PRO A 5 9.19 7.49 -7.63
CA PRO A 5 9.55 7.85 -6.26
C PRO A 5 11.01 8.32 -6.20
N GLN A 6 11.27 9.32 -5.36
CA GLN A 6 12.62 9.84 -5.15
C GLN A 6 13.25 9.21 -3.90
N ALA A 7 14.57 9.05 -3.88
CA ALA A 7 15.33 8.48 -2.78
C ALA A 7 14.87 7.04 -2.40
N ASP A 8 14.64 6.79 -1.12
CA ASP A 8 14.28 5.51 -0.50
C ASP A 8 12.77 5.23 -0.48
N ARG A 9 11.97 6.01 -1.23
CA ARG A 9 10.52 5.86 -1.28
C ARG A 9 10.08 4.80 -2.27
N VAL A 10 8.92 4.22 -2.00
CA VAL A 10 8.19 3.32 -2.88
C VAL A 10 6.79 3.86 -3.10
N LEU A 11 6.24 3.62 -4.29
CA LEU A 11 4.83 3.88 -4.60
C LEU A 11 4.08 2.56 -4.53
N VAL A 12 3.07 2.50 -3.68
CA VAL A 12 2.25 1.30 -3.46
C VAL A 12 0.81 1.58 -3.86
N ARG A 13 0.22 0.65 -4.61
CA ARG A 13 -1.22 0.59 -4.84
C ARG A 13 -1.84 -0.23 -3.72
N LEU A 14 -2.75 0.37 -2.95
CA LEU A 14 -3.41 -0.30 -1.84
C LEU A 14 -4.38 -1.36 -2.37
N GLU A 15 -4.42 -2.52 -1.70
CA GLU A 15 -5.48 -3.48 -1.94
C GLU A 15 -6.82 -2.92 -1.45
N GLU A 16 -7.88 -3.21 -2.20
CA GLU A 16 -9.22 -2.90 -1.75
C GLU A 16 -9.59 -3.86 -0.62
N LEU A 17 -10.03 -3.30 0.50
CA LEU A 17 -10.42 -4.10 1.63
C LEU A 17 -11.78 -4.77 1.35
N PRO A 18 -11.99 -6.02 1.80
CA PRO A 18 -13.22 -6.74 1.51
C PRO A 18 -14.44 -6.06 2.15
N GLU A 19 -15.52 -5.90 1.38
CA GLU A 19 -16.79 -5.34 1.86
C GLU A 19 -17.59 -6.30 2.75
N LYS A 20 -17.25 -7.60 2.71
CA LYS A 20 -17.91 -8.66 3.48
C LYS A 20 -16.86 -9.50 4.20
N SER A 21 -17.17 -9.93 5.42
CA SER A 21 -16.39 -10.97 6.09
C SER A 21 -16.53 -12.31 5.36
N GLU A 22 -15.64 -13.26 5.64
CA GLU A 22 -15.73 -14.63 5.11
C GLU A 22 -17.08 -15.30 5.42
N GLY A 23 -17.73 -14.92 6.54
CA GLY A 23 -19.07 -15.37 6.94
C GLY A 23 -20.23 -14.66 6.25
N GLY A 24 -19.99 -13.79 5.27
CA GLY A 24 -21.02 -13.09 4.49
C GLY A 24 -21.63 -11.86 5.16
N VAL A 25 -21.09 -11.41 6.29
CA VAL A 25 -21.57 -10.21 7.00
C VAL A 25 -20.99 -8.96 6.33
N LEU A 26 -21.84 -8.00 6.00
CA LEU A 26 -21.41 -6.69 5.50
C LEU A 26 -20.61 -5.96 6.57
N LEU A 27 -19.36 -5.62 6.24
CA LEU A 27 -18.49 -4.89 7.15
C LEU A 27 -18.81 -3.39 7.09
N PRO A 28 -18.97 -2.71 8.24
CA PRO A 28 -19.01 -1.25 8.25
C PRO A 28 -17.77 -0.69 7.60
N LYS A 29 -17.89 0.36 6.78
CA LYS A 29 -16.73 1.02 6.13
C LYS A 29 -15.64 1.46 7.11
N ASN A 30 -15.98 1.64 8.39
CA ASN A 30 -15.05 1.99 9.47
C ASN A 30 -14.49 0.79 10.25
N ALA A 31 -15.12 -0.39 10.18
CA ALA A 31 -14.63 -1.60 10.86
C ALA A 31 -13.34 -2.14 10.23
N VAL A 32 -13.10 -1.79 8.98
CA VAL A 32 -11.90 -2.19 8.23
C VAL A 32 -10.67 -1.32 8.56
N LYS A 33 -10.86 -0.23 9.32
CA LYS A 33 -9.76 0.60 9.87
C LYS A 33 -9.05 -0.03 11.06
N PHE A 34 -9.52 -1.18 11.56
CA PHE A 34 -8.90 -1.86 12.71
C PHE A 34 -7.68 -2.69 12.33
N GLU A 35 -7.43 -2.91 11.05
CA GLU A 35 -6.15 -3.42 10.59
C GLU A 35 -5.15 -2.26 10.59
N ARG A 36 -4.32 -2.20 11.64
CA ARG A 36 -3.21 -1.22 11.82
C ARG A 36 -2.16 -1.24 10.69
N TYR A 37 -2.35 -2.10 9.71
CA TYR A 37 -1.39 -2.41 8.67
C TYR A 37 -2.11 -2.44 7.35
N LEU A 38 -1.50 -1.82 6.35
CA LEU A 38 -1.97 -1.78 4.99
C LEU A 38 -1.25 -2.85 4.18
N VAL A 39 -1.97 -3.47 3.25
CA VAL A 39 -1.41 -4.38 2.25
C VAL A 39 -1.58 -3.74 0.88
N GLY A 40 -0.56 -3.88 0.04
CA GLY A 40 -0.59 -3.33 -1.31
C GLY A 40 0.49 -3.91 -2.21
N GLU A 41 0.44 -3.53 -3.48
CA GLU A 41 1.41 -3.92 -4.51
C GLU A 41 2.34 -2.75 -4.83
N VAL A 42 3.64 -3.01 -4.90
CA VAL A 42 4.65 -2.02 -5.29
C VAL A 42 4.52 -1.72 -6.78
N ILE A 43 4.17 -0.48 -7.14
CA ILE A 43 4.00 -0.04 -8.53
C ILE A 43 5.29 0.58 -9.08
N SER A 44 6.05 1.28 -8.24
CA SER A 44 7.36 1.81 -8.61
C SER A 44 8.24 2.03 -7.39
N VAL A 45 9.55 2.01 -7.62
CA VAL A 45 10.58 1.98 -6.59
C VAL A 45 11.54 3.14 -6.82
N GLY A 46 11.91 3.85 -5.74
CA GLY A 46 12.92 4.89 -5.77
C GLY A 46 14.33 4.34 -5.87
N LYS A 47 15.27 5.18 -6.33
CA LYS A 47 16.65 4.77 -6.63
C LYS A 47 17.39 4.15 -5.44
N ASP A 48 17.06 4.58 -4.23
CA ASP A 48 17.78 4.19 -3.00
C ASP A 48 17.00 3.15 -2.16
N ALA A 49 15.84 2.68 -2.63
CA ALA A 49 15.01 1.75 -1.87
C ALA A 49 15.61 0.33 -1.83
N GLY A 50 16.18 -0.16 -2.94
CA GLY A 50 17.10 -1.30 -3.04
C GLY A 50 16.62 -2.71 -2.61
N SER A 51 15.63 -2.83 -1.73
CA SER A 51 15.23 -4.08 -1.08
C SER A 51 13.87 -4.61 -1.54
N VAL A 52 13.18 -3.91 -2.45
CA VAL A 52 11.90 -4.32 -3.02
C VAL A 52 11.84 -4.01 -4.50
N GLU A 53 11.00 -4.76 -5.22
CA GLU A 53 10.81 -4.67 -6.65
C GLU A 53 9.34 -4.40 -7.02
N ARG A 54 9.13 -3.89 -8.23
CA ARG A 54 7.79 -3.69 -8.77
C ARG A 54 7.05 -5.04 -8.87
N GLY A 55 5.78 -5.03 -8.48
CA GLY A 55 4.90 -6.20 -8.51
C GLY A 55 4.90 -7.01 -7.20
N GLN A 56 5.80 -6.72 -6.27
CA GLN A 56 5.79 -7.38 -4.97
C GLN A 56 4.63 -6.89 -4.10
N LYS A 57 4.00 -7.82 -3.39
CA LYS A 57 3.06 -7.49 -2.32
C LYS A 57 3.81 -7.16 -1.05
N VAL A 58 3.41 -6.08 -0.39
CA VAL A 58 4.05 -5.58 0.83
C VAL A 58 3.01 -5.24 1.89
N MET A 59 3.40 -5.40 3.14
CA MET A 59 2.66 -4.99 4.32
C MET A 59 3.41 -3.85 5.00
N PHE A 60 2.72 -2.79 5.40
CA PHE A 60 3.33 -1.61 6.01
C PHE A 60 2.38 -0.88 6.95
N SER A 61 2.91 -0.05 7.83
CA SER A 61 2.10 0.79 8.72
C SER A 61 1.65 2.07 8.02
N ASP A 62 0.46 2.55 8.35
CA ASP A 62 -0.10 3.81 7.85
C ASP A 62 0.58 5.07 8.44
N ILE A 63 1.38 4.93 9.50
CA ILE A 63 1.99 6.04 10.26
C ILE A 63 2.80 7.00 9.36
N ASN A 64 3.46 6.48 8.33
CA ASN A 64 4.29 7.25 7.40
C ASN A 64 3.85 7.10 5.93
N ALA A 65 2.61 6.64 5.70
CA ALA A 65 2.07 6.48 4.36
C ALA A 65 1.36 7.77 3.91
N TYR A 66 1.80 8.32 2.78
CA TYR A 66 1.21 9.52 2.18
C TYR A 66 0.29 9.11 1.03
N GLU A 67 -1.02 9.12 1.27
CA GLU A 67 -2.01 8.84 0.22
C GLU A 67 -1.95 9.91 -0.89
N VAL A 68 -2.02 9.46 -2.14
CA VAL A 68 -2.03 10.31 -3.32
C VAL A 68 -3.11 9.84 -4.28
N ASN A 69 -3.88 10.78 -4.80
CA ASN A 69 -4.91 10.52 -5.80
C ASN A 69 -4.40 10.94 -7.19
N PHE A 70 -4.32 9.96 -8.10
CA PHE A 70 -3.92 10.18 -9.49
C PHE A 70 -5.10 10.35 -10.46
N GLY A 71 -6.31 10.59 -9.94
CA GLY A 71 -7.55 10.64 -10.72
C GLY A 71 -8.08 9.26 -11.09
N THR A 72 -7.58 8.21 -10.46
CA THR A 72 -7.99 6.81 -10.64
C THR A 72 -8.90 6.36 -9.49
N SER A 73 -9.68 5.29 -9.70
CA SER A 73 -10.45 4.64 -8.62
C SER A 73 -9.54 3.97 -7.59
N GLU A 74 -8.36 3.52 -8.02
CA GLU A 74 -7.37 2.85 -7.17
C GLU A 74 -6.69 3.84 -6.22
N LYS A 75 -6.57 3.44 -4.94
CA LYS A 75 -5.85 4.21 -3.93
C LYS A 75 -4.35 3.92 -3.99
N HIS A 76 -3.57 4.98 -3.93
CA HIS A 76 -2.12 4.91 -3.97
C HIS A 76 -1.53 5.63 -2.77
N CYS A 77 -0.36 5.19 -2.32
CA CYS A 77 0.39 5.89 -1.29
C CYS A 77 1.90 5.78 -1.51
N PHE A 78 2.62 6.75 -0.97
CA PHE A 78 4.07 6.67 -0.84
C PHE A 78 4.45 6.34 0.60
N CYS A 79 5.41 5.44 0.76
CA CYS A 79 6.09 5.20 2.03
C CYS A 79 7.59 5.01 1.79
N LYS A 80 8.41 5.07 2.84
CA LYS A 80 9.81 4.69 2.74
C LYS A 80 9.93 3.17 2.78
N VAL A 81 10.97 2.65 2.14
CA VAL A 81 11.26 1.21 2.19
C VAL A 81 11.48 0.70 3.62
N GLY A 82 12.02 1.54 4.50
CA GLY A 82 12.21 1.21 5.93
C GLY A 82 10.93 1.14 6.75
N ASP A 83 9.80 1.63 6.22
CA ASP A 83 8.48 1.52 6.86
C ASP A 83 7.72 0.25 6.42
N LEU A 84 8.29 -0.53 5.48
CA LEU A 84 7.74 -1.82 5.10
C LEU A 84 8.01 -2.85 6.19
N LEU A 85 6.96 -3.56 6.60
CA LEU A 85 7.01 -4.58 7.66
C LEU A 85 7.35 -5.96 7.10
N ALA A 86 6.84 -6.28 5.91
CA ALA A 86 7.07 -7.56 5.24
C ALA A 86 6.80 -7.50 3.73
N THR A 87 7.44 -8.40 2.98
CA THR A 87 7.01 -8.82 1.64
C THR A 87 6.15 -10.08 1.75
N ILE A 88 5.03 -10.14 1.03
CA ILE A 88 4.10 -11.27 1.03
C ILE A 88 4.31 -12.08 -0.26
N ASN A 89 4.51 -13.39 -0.12
CA ASN A 89 4.72 -14.34 -1.22
C ASN A 89 3.47 -15.19 -1.47
#